data_AF-A0A512C4T7-F1
#
_entry.id   AF-A0A512C4T7-F1
#
_cell.length_a   1.000
_cell.length_b   1.000
_cell.length_c   1.000
_cell.angle_alpha   90.00
_cell.angle_beta   90.00
_cell.angle_gamma   90.00
#
_symmetry.space_group_name_H-M   'P 1'
#
loop_
_entity.id
_entity.type
_entity.pdbx_description
1 polymer ?
#
loop_
_entity_poly.entity_id
_entity_poly.type
_entity_poly.pdbx_seq_one_letter_code
_entity_poly.pdbx_strand_id
1 'polypeptide(L)'
;MRGANVYHRVFHSPHAVVHQAAATRGASVVRAMMDGHRPAVWLSDRYTAQQGHGAAHQTCLAHLARDVAYAVEVSDDPVPWRLQLWLNAVFALSDQVTTLAPSTLLAKRRTLERQLASVLAAPSPCDLTQALQAKIGRAREQLLTFLDHPGQVAATNNACERALRPAVVQRKVTNGYRAMWAAEGEAAVRTVIDTARLTPRGIVFDTILATVSA
;
A
#
# COMPACT_ATOMS: atom_id res chain seq x y z
N MET A 1 -1.39 31.37 -16.39
CA MET A 1 -0.69 30.79 -15.22
C MET A 1 -0.80 29.27 -15.31
N ARG A 2 0.31 28.53 -15.30
CA ARG A 2 0.32 27.05 -15.40
C ARG A 2 0.23 26.46 -13.98
N GLY A 3 -0.63 25.47 -13.76
CA GLY A 3 -0.76 24.79 -12.46
C GLY A 3 0.52 24.06 -12.06
N ALA A 4 0.76 23.90 -10.76
CA ALA A 4 1.90 23.14 -10.25
C ALA A 4 1.51 21.65 -10.11
N ASN A 5 2.28 20.75 -10.73
CA ASN A 5 2.09 19.32 -10.53
C ASN A 5 2.65 18.93 -9.15
N VAL A 6 1.76 18.84 -8.16
CA VAL A 6 2.09 18.38 -6.81
C VAL A 6 1.63 16.93 -6.62
N TYR A 7 2.53 16.09 -6.09
CA TYR A 7 2.23 14.74 -5.65
C TYR A 7 1.90 14.76 -4.15
N HIS A 8 0.99 13.87 -3.74
CA HIS A 8 0.61 13.69 -2.35
C HIS A 8 0.94 12.25 -1.95
N ARG A 9 1.73 12.09 -0.88
CA ARG A 9 2.06 10.80 -0.26
C ARG A 9 1.48 10.73 1.14
N VAL A 10 1.11 9.53 1.57
CA VAL A 10 0.70 9.26 2.95
C VAL A 10 1.61 8.17 3.52
N PHE A 11 2.14 8.42 4.69
CA PHE A 11 2.88 7.48 5.52
C PHE A 11 2.01 7.18 6.73
N HIS A 12 1.81 5.90 7.02
CA HIS A 12 0.91 5.47 8.08
C HIS A 12 1.62 4.49 9.01
N SER A 13 1.49 4.73 10.31
CA SER A 13 1.94 3.84 11.38
C SER A 13 0.83 3.73 12.44
N PRO A 14 0.98 2.86 13.44
CA PRO A 14 0.05 2.85 14.58
C PRO A 14 -0.02 4.17 15.37
N HIS A 15 1.00 5.03 15.25
CA HIS A 15 1.14 6.24 16.08
C HIS A 15 0.93 7.55 15.30
N ALA A 16 1.05 7.53 13.97
CA ALA A 16 0.96 8.73 13.16
C ALA A 16 0.49 8.44 11.74
N VAL A 17 -0.25 9.40 11.17
CA VAL A 17 -0.57 9.48 9.74
C VAL A 17 0.02 10.76 9.20
N VAL A 18 1.06 10.66 8.38
CA VAL A 18 1.79 11.80 7.84
C VAL A 18 1.48 11.99 6.37
N HIS A 19 0.93 13.15 6.03
CA HIS A 19 0.67 13.58 4.68
C HIS A 19 1.83 14.45 4.21
N GLN A 20 2.36 14.15 3.02
CA GLN A 20 3.47 14.89 2.45
C GLN A 20 3.14 15.31 1.02
N ALA A 21 3.14 16.62 0.80
CA ALA A 21 3.12 17.18 -0.54
C ALA A 21 4.56 17.24 -1.08
N ALA A 22 4.76 16.90 -2.35
CA ALA A 22 6.08 16.94 -2.98
C ALA A 22 6.00 17.25 -4.48
N ALA A 23 7.02 17.92 -5.01
CA ALA A 23 7.14 18.19 -6.46
C ALA A 23 7.44 16.93 -7.28
N THR A 24 7.82 15.83 -6.63
CA THR A 24 8.21 14.57 -7.28
C THR A 24 7.60 13.38 -6.57
N ARG A 25 7.40 12.28 -7.31
CA ARG A 25 7.06 10.96 -6.78
C ARG A 25 8.30 10.08 -6.57
N GLY A 26 9.51 10.61 -6.68
CA GLY A 26 10.74 9.83 -6.57
C GLY A 26 10.99 9.22 -5.18
N ALA A 27 11.92 8.28 -5.12
CA ALA A 27 12.36 7.64 -3.87
C ALA A 27 13.04 8.63 -2.90
N SER A 28 13.52 9.78 -3.40
CA SER A 28 14.08 10.86 -2.59
C SER A 28 13.09 11.38 -1.55
N VAL A 29 11.79 11.40 -1.87
CA VAL A 29 10.75 11.86 -0.94
C VAL A 29 10.60 10.90 0.24
N VAL A 30 10.63 9.58 -0.03
CA VAL A 30 10.60 8.58 1.03
C VAL A 30 11.87 8.67 1.87
N ARG A 31 13.05 8.74 1.25
CA ARG A 31 14.31 8.86 1.99
C ARG A 31 14.34 10.10 2.90
N ALA A 32 13.86 11.24 2.41
CA ALA A 32 13.77 12.46 3.20
C ALA A 32 12.77 12.33 4.37
N MET A 33 11.59 11.73 4.12
CA MET A 33 10.61 11.49 5.19
C MET A 33 11.15 10.55 6.27
N MET A 34 11.88 9.51 5.86
CA MET A 34 12.36 8.48 6.76
C MET A 34 13.59 8.93 7.55
N ASP A 35 14.36 9.91 7.06
CA ASP A 35 15.56 10.46 7.73
C ASP A 35 16.51 9.39 8.31
N GLY A 36 16.82 8.38 7.48
CA GLY A 36 17.66 7.25 7.87
C GLY A 36 16.97 6.16 8.71
N HIS A 37 15.76 6.39 9.21
CA HIS A 37 14.96 5.36 9.88
C HIS A 37 14.56 4.25 8.89
N ARG A 38 14.65 3.00 9.35
CA ARG A 38 14.28 1.82 8.57
C ARG A 38 13.27 0.96 9.35
N PRO A 39 11.98 0.93 8.96
CA PRO A 39 10.97 0.14 9.63
C PRO A 39 11.21 -1.35 9.46
N ALA A 40 10.77 -2.14 10.44
CA ALA A 40 10.83 -3.60 10.39
C ALA A 40 10.10 -4.16 9.16
N VAL A 41 8.93 -3.59 8.84
CA VAL A 41 8.17 -3.97 7.65
C VAL A 41 7.61 -2.72 6.96
N TRP A 42 7.80 -2.66 5.65
CA TRP A 42 7.28 -1.60 4.79
C TRP A 42 6.13 -2.12 3.95
N LEU A 43 5.00 -1.42 3.91
CA LEU A 43 3.86 -1.76 3.07
C LEU A 43 3.60 -0.64 2.07
N SER A 44 3.55 -0.98 0.79
CA SER A 44 3.30 0.01 -0.25
C SER A 44 2.64 -0.61 -1.48
N ASP A 45 2.18 0.25 -2.38
CA ASP A 45 2.02 -0.16 -3.78
C ASP A 45 3.36 -0.62 -4.36
N ARG A 46 3.32 -1.37 -5.46
CA ARG A 46 4.54 -1.91 -6.09
C ARG A 46 5.24 -0.88 -6.99
N TYR A 47 5.15 0.41 -6.67
CA TYR A 47 5.91 1.41 -7.40
C TYR A 47 7.41 1.27 -7.08
N THR A 48 8.27 1.35 -8.10
CA THR A 48 9.72 1.15 -7.95
C THR A 48 10.36 2.07 -6.91
N ALA A 49 9.86 3.30 -6.77
CA ALA A 49 10.34 4.25 -5.78
C ALA A 49 10.08 3.83 -4.32
N GLN A 50 9.25 2.81 -4.08
CA GLN A 50 8.92 2.29 -2.76
C GLN A 50 9.80 1.10 -2.33
N GLN A 51 10.68 0.61 -3.19
CA GLN A 51 11.50 -0.55 -2.90
C GLN A 51 12.67 -0.18 -1.98
N GLY A 52 12.98 -1.06 -1.02
CA GLY A 52 14.20 -0.97 -0.20
C GLY A 52 14.11 -0.07 1.04
N HIS A 53 12.93 0.45 1.40
CA HIS A 53 12.77 1.35 2.55
C HIS A 53 12.55 0.65 3.89
N GLY A 54 12.24 -0.65 3.90
CA GLY A 54 12.07 -1.46 5.13
C GLY A 54 13.09 -2.59 5.25
N ALA A 55 13.14 -3.26 6.40
CA ALA A 55 13.87 -4.52 6.56
C ALA A 55 13.17 -5.64 5.77
N ALA A 56 11.85 -5.74 5.91
CA ALA A 56 10.97 -6.52 5.04
C ALA A 56 10.03 -5.61 4.24
N HIS A 57 9.44 -6.14 3.16
CA HIS A 57 8.48 -5.41 2.32
C HIS A 57 7.26 -6.27 2.04
N GLN A 58 6.08 -5.78 2.38
CA GLN A 58 4.80 -6.27 1.89
C GLN A 58 4.36 -5.46 0.66
N THR A 59 4.22 -6.12 -0.48
CA THR A 59 3.57 -5.53 -1.66
C THR A 59 2.05 -5.53 -1.44
N CYS A 60 1.39 -4.39 -1.67
CA CYS A 60 -0.07 -4.32 -1.58
C CYS A 60 -0.74 -5.28 -2.57
N LEU A 61 -1.53 -6.23 -2.03
CA LEU A 61 -2.22 -7.22 -2.83
C LEU A 61 -3.47 -6.68 -3.54
N ALA A 62 -4.06 -5.57 -3.10
CA ALA A 62 -5.25 -4.99 -3.75
C ALA A 62 -4.95 -4.50 -5.17
N HIS A 63 -3.76 -3.93 -5.40
CA HIS A 63 -3.31 -3.54 -6.73
C HIS A 63 -3.13 -4.76 -7.63
N LEU A 64 -2.50 -5.80 -7.09
CA LEU A 64 -2.32 -7.05 -7.82
C LEU A 64 -3.66 -7.70 -8.16
N ALA A 65 -4.60 -7.71 -7.22
CA ALA A 65 -5.94 -8.25 -7.43
C ALA A 65 -6.71 -7.52 -8.53
N ARG A 66 -6.55 -6.20 -8.64
CA ARG A 66 -7.14 -5.43 -9.75
C ARG A 66 -6.52 -5.81 -11.10
N ASP A 67 -5.20 -5.97 -11.18
CA ASP A 67 -4.54 -6.41 -12.42
C ASP A 67 -4.99 -7.82 -12.83
N VAL A 68 -5.10 -8.73 -11.86
CA VAL A 68 -5.57 -10.11 -12.07
C VAL A 68 -7.04 -10.11 -12.50
N ALA A 69 -7.91 -9.33 -11.84
CA ALA A 69 -9.32 -9.24 -12.21
C ALA A 69 -9.50 -8.74 -13.64
N TYR A 70 -8.76 -7.70 -14.04
CA TYR A 70 -8.75 -7.23 -15.41
C TYR A 70 -8.33 -8.33 -16.39
N ALA A 71 -7.26 -9.08 -16.09
CA ALA A 71 -6.82 -10.17 -16.95
C ALA A 71 -7.85 -11.31 -17.05
N VAL A 72 -8.59 -11.60 -15.97
CA VAL A 72 -9.72 -12.55 -15.99
C VAL A 72 -10.86 -12.06 -16.88
N GLU A 73 -11.13 -10.76 -16.91
CA GLU A 73 -12.20 -10.17 -17.72
C GLU A 73 -11.88 -10.16 -19.22
N VAL A 74 -10.61 -10.03 -19.60
CA VAL A 74 -10.20 -9.76 -21.00
C VAL A 74 -9.43 -10.90 -21.66
N SER A 75 -9.21 -12.02 -20.97
CA SER A 75 -8.45 -13.17 -21.47
C SER A 75 -9.13 -14.49 -21.14
N ASP A 76 -9.14 -15.41 -22.11
CA ASP A 76 -9.57 -16.81 -21.92
C ASP A 76 -8.45 -17.70 -21.33
N ASP A 77 -7.29 -17.13 -21.00
CA ASP A 77 -6.20 -17.85 -20.38
C ASP A 77 -6.59 -18.34 -18.97
N PRO A 78 -6.35 -19.61 -18.62
CA PRO A 78 -6.68 -20.13 -17.28
C PRO A 78 -5.80 -19.58 -16.15
N VAL A 79 -4.62 -19.02 -16.43
CA VAL A 79 -3.67 -18.55 -15.40
C VAL A 79 -4.21 -17.38 -14.59
N PRO A 80 -4.77 -16.30 -15.17
CA PRO A 80 -5.43 -15.23 -14.41
C PRO A 80 -6.48 -15.74 -13.40
N TRP A 81 -7.33 -16.70 -13.79
CA TRP A 81 -8.30 -17.28 -12.86
C TRP A 81 -7.61 -18.03 -11.72
N ARG A 82 -6.57 -18.84 -12.00
CA ARG A 82 -5.79 -19.50 -10.94
C ARG A 82 -5.16 -18.49 -9.97
N LEU A 83 -4.67 -17.35 -10.48
CA LEU A 83 -4.17 -16.26 -9.64
C LEU A 83 -5.28 -15.62 -8.80
N GLN A 84 -6.49 -15.46 -9.35
CA GLN A 84 -7.63 -14.93 -8.62
C GLN A 84 -8.03 -15.85 -7.46
N LEU A 85 -8.08 -17.16 -7.68
CA LEU A 85 -8.34 -18.15 -6.63
C LEU A 85 -7.26 -18.12 -5.54
N TRP A 86 -6.00 -18.01 -5.95
CA TRP A 86 -4.88 -17.87 -5.02
C TRP A 86 -5.02 -16.59 -4.17
N LEU A 87 -5.32 -15.45 -4.79
CA LEU A 87 -5.53 -14.19 -4.07
C LEU A 87 -6.71 -14.26 -3.10
N ASN A 88 -7.82 -14.89 -3.49
CA ASN A 88 -8.97 -15.08 -2.60
C ASN A 88 -8.57 -15.89 -1.35
N ALA A 89 -7.76 -16.94 -1.52
CA ALA A 89 -7.25 -17.72 -0.40
C ALA A 89 -6.29 -16.91 0.49
N VAL A 90 -5.46 -16.04 -0.10
CA VAL A 90 -4.58 -15.14 0.66
C VAL A 90 -5.39 -14.11 1.46
N PHE A 91 -6.42 -13.51 0.86
CA PHE A 91 -7.29 -12.55 1.58
C PHE A 91 -8.04 -13.21 2.72
N ALA A 92 -8.63 -14.39 2.50
CA ALA A 92 -9.28 -15.16 3.56
C ALA A 92 -8.32 -15.52 4.70
N LEU A 93 -7.04 -15.80 4.39
CA LEU A 93 -6.01 -15.99 5.41
C LEU A 93 -5.67 -14.68 6.14
N SER A 94 -5.62 -13.56 5.42
CA SER A 94 -5.33 -12.25 6.02
C SER A 94 -6.35 -11.83 7.07
N ASP A 95 -7.62 -12.19 6.89
CA ASP A 95 -8.69 -11.93 7.86
C ASP A 95 -8.51 -12.71 9.17
N GLN A 96 -7.74 -13.81 9.15
CA GLN A 96 -7.54 -14.71 10.29
C GLN A 96 -6.09 -14.65 10.83
N VAL A 97 -5.26 -13.74 10.32
CA VAL A 97 -3.81 -13.77 10.57
C VAL A 97 -3.45 -13.56 12.05
N THR A 98 -4.28 -12.83 12.80
CA THR A 98 -4.06 -12.56 14.23
C THR A 98 -4.67 -13.61 15.15
N THR A 99 -5.46 -14.54 14.63
CA THR A 99 -6.19 -15.55 15.45
C THR A 99 -5.61 -16.95 15.29
N LEU A 100 -4.98 -17.25 14.16
CA LEU A 100 -4.38 -18.56 13.90
C LEU A 100 -3.05 -18.74 14.62
N ALA A 101 -2.78 -19.99 15.02
CA ALA A 101 -1.50 -20.36 15.59
C ALA A 101 -0.33 -20.16 14.59
N PRO A 102 0.88 -19.79 15.06
CA PRO A 102 2.04 -19.58 14.17
C PRO A 102 2.39 -20.78 13.29
N SER A 103 2.27 -22.00 13.81
CA SER A 103 2.50 -23.24 13.04
C SER A 103 1.49 -23.40 11.90
N THR A 104 0.23 -23.04 12.13
CA THR A 104 -0.83 -23.03 11.12
C THR A 104 -0.56 -21.98 10.03
N LEU A 105 -0.14 -20.78 10.41
CA LEU A 105 0.25 -19.73 9.46
C LEU A 105 1.41 -20.19 8.57
N LEU A 106 2.44 -20.80 9.15
CA LEU A 106 3.58 -21.33 8.41
C LEU A 106 3.18 -22.45 7.45
N ALA A 107 2.30 -23.37 7.86
CA ALA A 107 1.79 -24.43 7.00
C ALA A 107 0.96 -23.88 5.82
N LYS A 108 0.10 -22.88 6.08
CA LYS A 108 -0.69 -22.21 5.04
C LYS A 108 0.20 -21.41 4.09
N ARG A 109 1.21 -20.70 4.60
CA ARG A 109 2.22 -19.99 3.80
C ARG A 109 2.89 -20.92 2.79
N ARG A 110 3.46 -22.04 3.26
CA ARG A 110 4.12 -23.03 2.38
C ARG A 110 3.18 -23.58 1.31
N THR A 111 1.90 -23.75 1.63
CA THR A 111 0.90 -24.19 0.65
C THR A 111 0.64 -23.11 -0.40
N LEU A 112 0.45 -21.85 0.01
CA LEU A 112 0.26 -20.72 -0.89
C LEU A 112 1.49 -20.47 -1.78
N GLU A 113 2.71 -20.59 -1.24
CA GLU A 113 3.95 -20.45 -2.02
C GLU A 113 4.08 -21.53 -3.10
N ARG A 114 3.77 -22.79 -2.78
CA ARG A 114 3.77 -23.90 -3.76
C ARG A 114 2.71 -23.70 -4.84
N GLN A 115 1.50 -23.28 -4.45
CA GLN A 115 0.43 -22.97 -5.40
C GLN A 115 0.85 -21.84 -6.34
N LEU A 116 1.40 -20.75 -5.78
CA LEU A 116 1.87 -19.62 -6.58
C LEU A 116 2.97 -20.05 -7.56
N ALA A 117 3.96 -20.81 -7.09
CA ALA A 117 5.03 -21.32 -7.95
C ALA A 117 4.49 -22.13 -9.13
N SER A 118 3.50 -23.00 -8.89
CA SER A 118 2.82 -23.75 -9.95
C SER A 118 2.07 -22.85 -10.95
N VAL A 119 1.45 -21.77 -10.48
CA VAL A 119 0.74 -20.82 -11.36
C VAL A 119 1.72 -19.99 -12.20
N LEU A 120 2.84 -19.57 -11.60
CA LEU A 120 3.87 -18.80 -12.30
C LEU A 120 4.68 -19.63 -13.31
N ALA A 121 4.79 -20.94 -13.10
CA ALA A 121 5.46 -21.86 -14.03
C ALA A 121 4.56 -22.32 -15.19
N ALA A 122 3.26 -22.08 -15.12
CA ALA A 122 2.33 -22.50 -16.17
C ALA A 122 2.61 -21.71 -17.46
N PRO A 123 2.80 -22.37 -18.61
CA PRO A 123 2.95 -21.67 -19.87
C PRO A 123 1.64 -20.93 -20.22
N SER A 124 1.79 -19.76 -20.82
CA SER A 124 0.67 -18.94 -21.27
C SER A 124 0.96 -18.46 -22.69
N PRO A 125 0.01 -18.57 -23.64
CA PRO A 125 0.13 -17.97 -24.97
C PRO A 125 -0.25 -16.49 -24.99
N CYS A 126 -0.69 -15.91 -23.87
CA CYS A 126 -1.21 -14.56 -23.79
C CYS A 126 -0.17 -13.59 -23.20
N ASP A 127 0.24 -12.59 -23.97
CA ASP A 127 1.23 -11.59 -23.55
C ASP A 127 0.83 -10.86 -22.25
N LEU A 128 -0.47 -10.57 -22.07
CA LEU A 128 -1.00 -9.95 -20.85
C LEU A 128 -0.74 -10.85 -19.63
N THR A 129 -1.03 -12.14 -19.74
CA THR A 129 -0.81 -13.13 -18.69
C THR A 129 0.68 -13.32 -18.41
N GLN A 130 1.52 -13.40 -19.44
CA GLN A 130 2.97 -13.50 -19.27
C GLN A 130 3.53 -12.27 -18.54
N ALA A 131 3.07 -11.07 -18.91
CA ALA A 131 3.45 -9.83 -18.24
C ALA A 131 3.01 -9.83 -16.77
N LEU A 132 1.81 -10.35 -16.47
CA LEU A 132 1.29 -10.51 -15.12
C LEU A 132 2.11 -11.53 -14.31
N GLN A 133 2.41 -12.72 -14.86
CA GLN A 133 3.28 -13.71 -14.23
C GLN A 133 4.67 -13.13 -13.93
N ALA A 134 5.28 -12.42 -14.89
CA ALA A 134 6.57 -11.78 -14.69
C ALA A 134 6.49 -10.68 -13.60
N LYS A 135 5.41 -9.90 -13.57
CA LYS A 135 5.17 -8.88 -12.54
C LYS A 135 5.09 -9.52 -11.15
N ILE A 136 4.31 -10.58 -10.99
CA ILE A 136 4.11 -11.30 -9.73
C ILE A 136 5.39 -12.03 -9.31
N GLY A 137 6.07 -12.70 -10.25
CA GLY A 137 7.32 -13.41 -9.98
C GLY A 137 8.41 -12.51 -9.43
N ARG A 138 8.55 -11.29 -9.97
CA ARG A 138 9.47 -10.27 -9.43
C ARG A 138 9.08 -9.73 -8.04
N ALA A 139 7.86 -9.98 -7.57
CA ALA A 139 7.36 -9.55 -6.27
C ALA A 139 7.16 -10.72 -5.29
N ARG A 140 7.46 -11.96 -5.69
CA ARG A 140 7.03 -13.19 -5.00
C ARG A 140 7.38 -13.21 -3.50
N GLU A 141 8.57 -12.76 -3.14
CA GLU A 141 9.06 -12.74 -1.76
C GLU A 141 8.38 -11.68 -0.89
N GLN A 142 7.63 -10.76 -1.50
CA GLN A 142 6.97 -9.63 -0.84
C GLN A 142 5.45 -9.81 -0.73
N LEU A 143 4.87 -10.91 -1.22
CA LEU A 143 3.41 -11.06 -1.29
C LEU A 143 2.78 -11.56 0.01
N LEU A 144 3.54 -12.36 0.77
CA LEU A 144 3.08 -13.02 1.99
C LEU A 144 3.82 -12.55 3.26
N THR A 145 4.62 -11.49 3.17
CA THR A 145 5.39 -10.90 4.28
C THR A 145 4.51 -10.59 5.49
N PHE A 146 3.25 -10.21 5.28
CA PHE A 146 2.30 -9.92 6.37
C PHE A 146 2.06 -11.12 7.31
N LEU A 147 2.29 -12.36 6.85
CA LEU A 147 2.17 -13.56 7.68
C LEU A 147 3.27 -13.65 8.75
N ASP A 148 4.43 -13.04 8.52
CA ASP A 148 5.54 -12.98 9.50
C ASP A 148 5.36 -11.83 10.50
N HIS A 149 4.42 -10.93 10.21
CA HIS A 149 4.18 -9.70 10.96
C HIS A 149 2.69 -9.57 11.36
N PRO A 150 2.09 -10.60 11.99
CA PRO A 150 0.67 -10.61 12.31
C PRO A 150 0.29 -9.41 13.19
N GLY A 151 -0.72 -8.65 12.75
CA GLY A 151 -1.19 -7.45 13.44
C GLY A 151 -0.32 -6.20 13.29
N GLN A 152 0.90 -6.31 12.74
CA GLN A 152 1.78 -5.17 12.51
C GLN A 152 1.62 -4.58 11.10
N VAL A 153 1.33 -5.43 10.11
CA VAL A 153 1.13 -5.03 8.71
C VAL A 153 -0.04 -5.78 8.10
N ALA A 154 -0.82 -5.09 7.27
CA ALA A 154 -1.91 -5.69 6.51
C ALA A 154 -1.43 -6.22 5.16
N ALA A 155 -2.21 -7.09 4.52
CA ALA A 155 -1.98 -7.54 3.15
C ALA A 155 -2.20 -6.42 2.09
N THR A 156 -2.91 -5.35 2.46
CA THR A 156 -3.26 -4.22 1.58
C THR A 156 -2.94 -2.88 2.22
N ASN A 157 -2.55 -1.89 1.41
CA ASN A 157 -2.26 -0.52 1.85
C ASN A 157 -3.53 0.34 2.05
N ASN A 158 -4.68 -0.29 2.33
CA ASN A 158 -6.00 0.36 2.42
C ASN A 158 -6.03 1.55 3.39
N ALA A 159 -5.24 1.51 4.46
CA ALA A 159 -5.14 2.62 5.43
C ALA A 159 -4.57 3.89 4.76
N CYS A 160 -3.45 3.77 4.03
CA CYS A 160 -2.87 4.89 3.30
C CYS A 160 -3.80 5.37 2.17
N GLU A 161 -4.44 4.46 1.43
CA GLU A 161 -5.37 4.84 0.36
C GLU A 161 -6.60 5.60 0.90
N ARG A 162 -7.15 5.14 2.03
CA ARG A 162 -8.28 5.80 2.70
C ARG A 162 -7.91 7.21 3.17
N ALA A 163 -6.75 7.36 3.80
CA ALA A 163 -6.24 8.66 4.24
C ALA A 163 -5.92 9.59 3.05
N LEU A 164 -5.41 9.04 1.94
CA LEU A 164 -5.10 9.81 0.73
C LEU A 164 -6.36 10.28 -0.04
N ARG A 165 -7.46 9.52 0.02
CA ARG A 165 -8.67 9.76 -0.80
C ARG A 165 -9.25 11.17 -0.68
N PRO A 166 -9.42 11.77 0.52
CA PRO A 166 -9.90 13.15 0.64
C PRO A 166 -9.07 14.18 -0.15
N ALA A 167 -7.74 14.07 -0.09
CA ALA A 167 -6.84 14.97 -0.83
C ALA A 167 -6.97 14.77 -2.35
N VAL A 168 -7.10 13.51 -2.80
CA VAL A 168 -7.32 13.20 -4.23
C VAL A 168 -8.65 13.78 -4.73
N VAL A 169 -9.72 13.68 -3.94
CA VAL A 169 -11.03 14.25 -4.29
C VAL A 169 -10.96 15.77 -4.35
N GLN A 170 -10.38 16.41 -3.33
CA GLN A 170 -10.23 17.86 -3.31
C GLN A 170 -9.42 18.35 -4.51
N ARG A 171 -8.30 17.69 -4.84
CA ARG A 171 -7.48 18.03 -6.00
C ARG A 171 -8.28 17.95 -7.31
N LYS A 172 -9.13 16.94 -7.47
CA LYS A 172 -10.00 16.81 -8.65
C LYS A 172 -11.00 17.97 -8.75
N VAL A 173 -11.62 18.35 -7.65
CA VAL A 173 -12.62 19.45 -7.60
C VAL A 173 -11.97 20.81 -7.83
N THR A 174 -10.79 21.05 -7.24
CA THR A 174 -10.08 22.33 -7.29
C THR A 174 -9.17 22.51 -8.51
N ASN A 175 -9.09 21.49 -9.37
CA ASN A 175 -8.13 21.38 -10.47
C ASN A 175 -6.65 21.53 -10.02
N GLY A 176 -6.36 21.03 -8.81
CA GLY A 176 -5.03 21.02 -8.22
C GLY A 176 -4.56 22.34 -7.61
N TYR A 177 -3.33 22.30 -7.07
CA TYR A 177 -2.74 23.46 -6.40
C TYR A 177 -2.04 24.38 -7.39
N ARG A 178 -2.16 25.68 -7.11
CA ARG A 178 -1.47 26.73 -7.88
C ARG A 178 -0.13 27.13 -7.27
N ALA A 179 0.16 26.69 -6.04
CA ALA A 179 1.40 26.95 -5.33
C ALA A 179 1.74 25.78 -4.39
N MET A 180 3.04 25.51 -4.20
CA MET A 180 3.52 24.42 -3.35
C MET A 180 3.12 24.61 -1.88
N TRP A 181 3.23 25.84 -1.37
CA TRP A 181 2.89 26.18 0.02
C TRP A 181 1.43 25.82 0.36
N ALA A 182 0.50 25.94 -0.61
CA ALA A 182 -0.90 25.61 -0.39
C ALA A 182 -1.10 24.09 -0.23
N ALA A 183 -0.35 23.30 -1.00
CA ALA A 183 -0.36 21.84 -0.88
C ALA A 183 0.30 21.37 0.42
N GLU A 184 1.39 22.01 0.83
CA GLU A 184 2.07 21.75 2.10
C GLU A 184 1.18 22.09 3.29
N GLY A 185 0.50 23.24 3.26
CA GLY A 185 -0.44 23.65 4.30
C GLY A 185 -1.59 22.66 4.47
N GLU A 186 -2.19 22.19 3.36
CA GLU A 186 -3.23 21.15 3.45
C GLU A 186 -2.66 19.82 3.98
N ALA A 187 -1.49 19.40 3.51
CA ALA A 187 -0.85 18.19 3.99
C ALA A 187 -0.55 18.26 5.50
N ALA A 188 -0.09 19.41 6.00
CA ALA A 188 0.13 19.63 7.43
C ALA A 188 -1.17 19.51 8.24
N VAL A 189 -2.25 20.18 7.83
CA VAL A 189 -3.55 20.09 8.50
C VAL A 189 -4.09 18.66 8.51
N ARG A 190 -4.00 17.94 7.38
CA ARG A 190 -4.43 16.53 7.31
C ARG A 190 -3.60 15.62 8.21
N THR A 191 -2.28 15.85 8.28
CA THR A 191 -1.39 15.11 9.19
C THR A 191 -1.87 15.21 10.63
N VAL A 192 -2.16 16.42 11.10
CA VAL A 192 -2.66 16.65 12.47
C VAL A 192 -4.00 15.94 12.68
N ILE A 193 -4.95 16.12 11.76
CA ILE A 193 -6.30 15.56 11.88
C ILE A 193 -6.29 14.03 11.86
N ASP A 194 -5.62 13.42 10.88
CA ASP A 194 -5.65 11.97 10.71
C ASP A 194 -4.77 11.26 11.75
N THR A 195 -3.72 11.92 12.27
CA THR A 195 -3.00 11.44 13.45
C THR A 195 -3.85 11.50 14.71
N ALA A 196 -4.58 12.60 14.95
CA ALA A 196 -5.49 12.73 16.10
C ALA A 196 -6.55 11.61 16.11
N ARG A 197 -7.06 11.25 14.93
CA ARG A 197 -8.06 10.18 14.75
C ARG A 197 -7.56 8.78 15.08
N LEU A 198 -6.24 8.55 15.16
CA LEU A 198 -5.71 7.27 15.65
C LEU A 198 -5.97 7.08 17.15
N THR A 199 -6.18 8.17 17.90
CA THR A 199 -6.43 8.13 19.34
C THR A 199 -7.94 8.02 19.63
N PRO A 200 -8.43 6.94 20.27
CA PRO A 200 -9.86 6.70 20.47
C PRO A 200 -10.62 7.78 21.26
N ARG A 201 -9.91 8.66 21.97
CA ARG A 201 -10.46 9.76 22.81
C ARG A 201 -9.95 11.14 22.40
N GLY A 202 -9.20 11.24 21.29
CA GLY A 202 -8.65 12.51 20.83
C GLY A 202 -9.75 13.40 20.26
N ILE A 203 -9.99 14.56 20.87
CA ILE A 203 -10.80 15.60 20.25
C ILE A 203 -9.91 16.28 19.19
N VAL A 204 -10.30 16.13 17.92
CA VAL A 204 -9.53 16.67 16.79
C VAL A 204 -9.29 18.17 16.94
N PHE A 205 -10.30 18.90 17.42
CA PHE A 205 -10.21 20.34 17.65
C PHE A 205 -9.14 20.70 18.68
N ASP A 206 -9.10 20.00 19.83
CA ASP A 206 -8.10 20.22 20.87
C ASP A 206 -6.69 19.92 20.36
N THR A 207 -6.54 18.91 19.52
CA THR A 207 -5.24 18.57 18.92
C THR A 207 -4.76 19.65 17.95
N ILE A 208 -5.67 20.20 17.14
CA ILE A 208 -5.36 21.35 16.26
C ILE A 208 -4.98 22.56 17.11
N LEU A 209 -5.76 22.89 18.14
CA LEU A 209 -5.51 24.03 19.01
C LEU A 209 -4.14 23.93 19.69
N ALA A 210 -3.81 22.75 20.23
CA ALA A 210 -2.51 22.49 20.84
C ALA A 210 -1.36 22.64 19.85
N THR A 211 -1.51 22.13 18.62
CA THR A 211 -0.46 22.20 17.58
C THR A 211 -0.19 23.63 17.12
N VAL A 212 -1.23 24.47 17.00
CA VAL A 212 -1.07 25.88 16.58
C VAL A 212 -0.59 26.77 17.72
N SER A 213 -0.78 26.36 18.97
CA SER A 213 -0.37 27.12 20.16
C SER A 213 1.03 26.78 20.69
N ALA A 214 1.69 25.77 20.13
CA ALA A 214 3.02 25.30 20.50
C ALA A 214 4.12 26.06 19.75
#